data_AF-A0A0F0C9Z3-F1
#
_entry.id   AF-A0A0F0C9Z3-F1
#
_cell.length_a   1.000
_cell.length_b   1.000
_cell.length_c   1.000
_cell.angle_alpha   90.00
_cell.angle_beta   90.00
_cell.angle_gamma   90.00
#
_symmetry.space_group_name_H-M   'P 1'
#
loop_
_entity.id
_entity.type
_entity.pdbx_description
1 polymer ?
#
loop_
_entity_poly.entity_id
_entity_poly.type
_entity_poly.pdbx_seq_one_letter_code
_entity_poly.pdbx_strand_id
1 'polypeptide(L)'
;MEGDEKLWWAKRRLEEQTEGKQRLITGTGGYLLVKVDDSCLAACYFAMVRHQKTGRYHADVKGYLRTFSGYCNGTRLEQLSEEISGLAALVKELETAQLSVSEEELQEFIRELEQPDKTAEGEEREA
;
A
#
# COMPACT_ATOMS: atom_id res chain seq x y z
N MET A 1 -2.35 6.41 17.45
CA MET A 1 -1.36 5.71 16.62
C MET A 1 -0.01 6.33 16.88
N GLU A 2 0.85 5.59 17.56
CA GLU A 2 2.23 5.96 17.84
C GLU A 2 3.18 4.97 17.16
N GLY A 3 4.41 5.38 16.86
CA GLY A 3 5.37 4.49 16.22
C GLY A 3 4.99 3.97 14.84
N ASP A 4 5.33 2.70 14.61
CA ASP A 4 5.08 1.92 13.41
C ASP A 4 3.60 1.52 13.21
N GLU A 5 2.75 1.65 14.26
CA GLU A 5 1.30 1.43 14.16
C GLU A 5 0.66 2.22 13.00
N LYS A 6 1.20 3.41 12.71
CA LYS A 6 0.76 4.26 11.60
C LYS A 6 0.99 3.61 10.24
N LEU A 7 2.11 2.89 10.08
CA LEU A 7 2.44 2.18 8.85
C LEU A 7 1.60 0.91 8.72
N TRP A 8 1.38 0.19 9.83
CA TRP A 8 0.45 -0.94 9.87
C TRP A 8 -0.99 -0.54 9.52
N TRP A 9 -1.47 0.59 10.05
CA TRP A 9 -2.76 1.15 9.66
C TRP A 9 -2.81 1.48 8.16
N ALA A 10 -1.78 2.15 7.63
CA ALA A 10 -1.74 2.52 6.21
C ALA A 10 -1.74 1.28 5.30
N LYS A 11 -0.96 0.25 5.64
CA LYS A 11 -0.96 -1.05 4.96
C LYS A 11 -2.35 -1.67 4.97
N ARG A 12 -2.95 -1.81 6.16
CA ARG A 12 -4.27 -2.43 6.32
C ARG A 12 -5.34 -1.67 5.54
N ARG A 13 -5.32 -0.35 5.60
CA ARG A 13 -6.29 0.49 4.89
C ARG A 13 -6.17 0.35 3.37
N LEU A 14 -4.94 0.32 2.85
CA LEU A 14 -4.67 0.04 1.43
C LEU A 14 -5.22 -1.32 1.00
N GLU A 15 -4.96 -2.35 1.79
CA GLU A 15 -5.35 -3.73 1.46
C GLU A 15 -6.86 -3.94 1.58
N GLU A 16 -7.51 -3.41 2.62
CA GLU A 16 -8.96 -3.49 2.80
C GLU A 16 -9.70 -2.74 1.68
N GLN A 17 -9.28 -1.51 1.38
CA GLN A 17 -9.94 -0.68 0.38
C GLN A 17 -9.78 -1.22 -1.05
N THR A 18 -8.73 -1.99 -1.31
CA THR A 18 -8.44 -2.58 -2.63
C THR A 18 -8.76 -4.07 -2.69
N GLU A 19 -9.42 -4.63 -1.66
CA GLU A 19 -9.73 -6.06 -1.56
C GLU A 19 -8.49 -6.95 -1.76
N GLY A 20 -7.33 -6.49 -1.27
CA GLY A 20 -6.04 -7.15 -1.38
C GLY A 20 -5.38 -7.09 -2.76
N LYS A 21 -5.99 -6.43 -3.75
CA LYS A 21 -5.42 -6.24 -5.09
C LYS A 21 -4.18 -5.35 -5.07
N GLN A 22 -4.06 -4.49 -4.06
CA GLN A 22 -2.86 -3.69 -3.82
C GLN A 22 -2.35 -3.95 -2.42
N ARG A 23 -1.07 -4.32 -2.30
CA ARG A 23 -0.44 -4.71 -1.04
C ARG A 23 0.85 -3.95 -0.81
N LEU A 24 1.03 -3.41 0.40
CA LEU A 24 2.30 -2.78 0.77
C LEU A 24 3.28 -3.90 1.14
N ILE A 25 4.39 -3.99 0.39
CA ILE A 25 5.43 -5.01 0.56
C ILE A 25 6.81 -4.36 0.63
N THR A 26 7.80 -5.13 1.08
CA THR A 26 9.21 -4.75 1.01
C THR A 26 9.78 -5.17 -0.35
N GLY A 27 10.42 -4.23 -1.04
CA GLY A 27 11.17 -4.44 -2.27
C GLY A 27 12.62 -4.82 -2.04
N THR A 28 13.30 -5.18 -3.12
CA THR A 28 14.74 -5.50 -3.10
C THR A 28 15.56 -4.31 -2.62
N GLY A 29 16.22 -4.43 -1.46
CA GLY A 29 17.00 -3.32 -0.89
C GLY A 29 16.28 -2.57 0.25
N GLY A 30 15.20 -3.15 0.80
CA GLY A 30 14.61 -2.68 2.06
C GLY A 30 13.75 -1.42 1.93
N TYR A 31 13.25 -1.11 0.73
CA TYR A 31 12.29 -0.02 0.52
C TYR A 31 10.86 -0.55 0.44
N LEU A 32 9.90 0.24 0.90
CA LEU A 32 8.48 -0.07 0.73
C LEU A 32 8.05 0.18 -0.71
N LEU A 33 7.22 -0.71 -1.24
CA LEU A 33 6.53 -0.53 -2.51
C LEU A 33 5.15 -1.16 -2.47
N VAL A 34 4.26 -0.71 -3.36
CA VAL A 34 2.94 -1.32 -3.53
C VAL A 34 2.99 -2.36 -4.63
N LYS A 35 2.73 -3.63 -4.30
CA LYS A 35 2.48 -4.69 -5.27
C LYS A 35 1.04 -4.57 -5.75
N VAL A 36 0.85 -4.47 -7.06
CA VAL A 36 -0.43 -4.21 -7.71
C VAL A 36 -0.81 -5.42 -8.56
N ASP A 37 -2.02 -5.91 -8.41
CA ASP A 37 -2.60 -6.95 -9.26
C ASP A 37 -2.76 -6.46 -10.71
N ASP A 38 -2.58 -7.34 -11.69
CA ASP A 38 -2.64 -6.97 -13.11
C ASP A 38 -4.03 -6.51 -13.57
N SER A 39 -5.08 -6.87 -12.82
CA SER A 39 -6.43 -6.38 -13.07
C SER A 39 -6.65 -4.91 -12.69
N CYS A 40 -5.81 -4.35 -11.80
CA CYS A 40 -5.93 -2.96 -11.38
C CYS A 40 -5.48 -2.00 -12.47
N LEU A 41 -6.33 -1.02 -12.75
CA LEU A 41 -6.10 0.06 -13.71
C LEU A 41 -5.80 1.38 -13.02
N ALA A 42 -6.07 1.48 -11.72
CA ALA A 42 -5.58 2.54 -10.88
C ALA A 42 -4.77 1.94 -9.71
N ALA A 43 -3.68 2.59 -9.33
CA ALA A 43 -2.80 2.08 -8.30
C ALA A 43 -2.24 3.17 -7.38
N CYS A 44 -1.99 2.79 -6.13
CA CYS A 44 -1.34 3.59 -5.12
C CYS A 44 0.18 3.44 -5.26
N TYR A 45 0.88 4.56 -5.30
CA TYR A 45 2.29 4.65 -5.01
C TYR A 45 2.45 5.04 -3.54
N PHE A 46 3.31 4.33 -2.83
CA PHE A 46 3.61 4.58 -1.43
C PHE A 46 5.11 4.40 -1.22
N ALA A 47 5.79 5.44 -0.76
CA ALA A 47 7.21 5.39 -0.41
C ALA A 47 7.49 6.20 0.85
N MET A 48 8.57 5.84 1.56
CA MET A 48 9.03 6.59 2.73
C MET A 48 10.25 7.44 2.34
N VAL A 49 10.12 8.75 2.46
CA VAL A 49 11.14 9.71 2.05
C VAL A 49 11.75 10.39 3.27
N ARG A 50 13.08 10.35 3.40
CA ARG A 50 13.79 10.98 4.51
C ARG A 50 13.76 12.51 4.38
N HIS A 51 13.27 13.18 5.41
CA HIS A 51 13.35 14.63 5.53
C HIS A 51 14.72 15.06 6.02
N GLN A 52 15.43 15.83 5.20
CA GLN A 52 16.83 16.18 5.46
C GLN A 52 17.04 17.00 6.74
N LYS A 53 16.06 17.82 7.15
CA LYS A 53 16.23 18.68 8.35
C LYS A 53 15.93 17.96 9.66
N THR A 54 14.94 17.07 9.67
CA THR A 54 14.46 16.42 10.90
C THR A 54 14.98 14.99 11.04
N GLY A 55 15.54 14.41 9.98
CA GLY A 55 16.00 13.02 9.95
C GLY A 55 14.88 11.98 9.89
N ARG A 56 13.62 12.39 10.12
CA ARG A 56 12.42 11.54 10.06
C ARG A 56 12.08 11.15 8.63
N TYR A 57 11.37 10.04 8.48
CA TYR A 57 10.80 9.62 7.21
C TYR A 57 9.32 10.05 7.14
N HIS A 58 8.90 10.55 5.98
CA HIS A 58 7.50 10.87 5.68
C HIS A 58 7.00 10.01 4.55
N ALA A 59 5.73 9.61 4.60
CA ALA A 59 5.10 8.94 3.48
C ALA A 59 4.89 9.93 2.32
N ASP A 60 5.39 9.57 1.13
CA ASP A 60 5.01 10.15 -0.14
C ASP A 60 4.00 9.20 -0.80
N VAL A 61 2.74 9.62 -0.84
CA VAL A 61 1.62 8.81 -1.33
C VAL A 61 1.04 9.48 -2.56
N LYS A 62 0.86 8.71 -3.65
CA LYS A 62 0.31 9.22 -4.92
C LYS A 62 -0.60 8.19 -5.56
N GLY A 63 -1.61 8.62 -6.29
CA GLY A 63 -2.36 7.77 -7.20
C GLY A 63 -1.76 7.83 -8.60
N TYR A 64 -1.75 6.70 -9.32
CA TYR A 64 -1.43 6.68 -10.75
C TYR A 64 -2.38 5.74 -11.50
N LEU A 65 -2.58 6.04 -12.78
CA LEU A 65 -3.40 5.24 -13.68
C LEU A 65 -2.49 4.37 -14.54
N ARG A 66 -2.76 3.07 -14.60
CA ARG A 66 -2.11 2.14 -15.53
C ARG A 66 -2.79 2.28 -16.89
N THR A 67 -1.99 2.23 -17.95
CA THR A 67 -2.36 2.59 -19.33
C THR A 67 -3.73 2.09 -19.78
N PHE A 68 -4.60 3.01 -20.20
CA PHE A 68 -5.85 2.74 -20.91
C PHE A 68 -5.61 2.70 -22.42
N SER A 69 -5.07 1.61 -22.95
CA SER A 69 -5.03 1.41 -24.40
C SER A 69 -6.19 0.50 -24.81
N GLY A 70 -7.39 1.06 -25.02
CA GLY A 70 -8.53 0.30 -25.54
C GLY A 70 -9.88 1.03 -25.50
N TYR A 71 -10.80 0.61 -26.38
CA TYR A 71 -12.20 1.03 -26.33
C TYR A 71 -12.94 0.24 -25.25
N CYS A 72 -13.72 0.94 -24.41
CA CYS A 72 -14.51 0.34 -23.35
C CYS A 72 -16.01 0.48 -23.65
N ASN A 73 -16.80 -0.53 -23.30
CA ASN A 73 -18.25 -0.40 -23.24
C ASN A 73 -18.68 0.34 -21.95
N GLY A 74 -19.95 0.70 -21.85
CA GLY A 74 -20.48 1.46 -20.70
C GLY A 74 -20.22 0.79 -19.35
N THR A 75 -20.47 -0.51 -19.24
CA THR A 75 -20.21 -1.29 -18.02
C THR A 75 -18.75 -1.23 -17.59
N ARG A 76 -17.81 -1.34 -18.54
CA ARG A 76 -16.39 -1.24 -18.21
C ARG A 76 -16.02 0.17 -17.77
N LEU A 77 -16.57 1.22 -18.41
CA LEU A 77 -16.35 2.60 -17.99
C LEU A 77 -16.86 2.89 -16.57
N GLU A 78 -18.00 2.31 -16.19
CA GLU A 78 -18.56 2.44 -14.83
C GLU A 78 -17.62 1.82 -13.78
N GLN A 79 -17.16 0.59 -14.00
CA GLN A 79 -16.19 -0.07 -13.12
C GLN A 79 -14.89 0.74 -12.96
N LEU A 80 -14.40 1.35 -14.05
CA LEU A 80 -13.23 2.21 -14.00
C LEU A 80 -13.47 3.46 -13.16
N SER A 81 -14.63 4.07 -13.31
CA SER A 81 -15.03 5.24 -12.54
C SER A 81 -15.06 4.91 -11.04
N GLU A 82 -15.60 3.75 -10.67
CA GLU A 82 -15.64 3.28 -9.28
C GLU A 82 -14.23 3.02 -8.74
N GLU A 83 -13.39 2.28 -9.48
CA GLU A 83 -12.02 1.98 -9.07
C GLU A 83 -11.19 3.25 -8.87
N ILE A 84 -11.25 4.19 -9.81
CA ILE A 84 -10.53 5.47 -9.74
C ILE A 84 -11.03 6.30 -8.56
N SER A 85 -12.36 6.36 -8.36
CA SER A 85 -12.95 7.13 -7.26
C SER A 85 -12.58 6.55 -5.90
N GLY A 86 -12.63 5.23 -5.76
CA GLY A 86 -12.22 4.51 -4.55
C GLY A 86 -10.75 4.74 -4.22
N LEU A 87 -9.87 4.65 -5.21
CA LEU A 87 -8.45 4.93 -5.03
C LEU A 87 -8.19 6.40 -4.69
N ALA A 88 -8.86 7.34 -5.35
CA ALA A 88 -8.69 8.77 -5.08
C ALA A 88 -9.06 9.10 -3.63
N ALA A 89 -10.13 8.50 -3.10
CA ALA A 89 -10.51 8.64 -1.69
C ALA A 89 -9.43 8.07 -0.76
N LEU A 90 -8.89 6.88 -1.06
CA LEU A 90 -7.81 6.26 -0.29
C LEU A 90 -6.53 7.12 -0.27
N VAL A 91 -6.07 7.57 -1.44
CA VAL A 91 -4.85 8.40 -1.54
C VAL A 91 -5.02 9.66 -0.71
N LYS A 92 -6.17 10.34 -0.82
CA LYS A 92 -6.47 11.53 -0.02
C LYS A 92 -6.48 11.24 1.48
N GLU A 93 -7.03 10.11 1.91
CA GLU A 93 -7.03 9.66 3.30
C GLU A 93 -5.58 9.48 3.82
N LEU A 94 -4.74 8.78 3.04
CA LEU A 94 -3.35 8.52 3.39
C LEU A 94 -2.49 9.80 3.38
N GLU A 95 -2.69 10.70 2.42
CA GLU A 95 -2.04 12.02 2.38
C GLU A 95 -2.41 12.85 3.61
N THR A 96 -3.70 12.88 3.96
CA THR A 96 -4.22 13.65 5.11
C THR A 96 -3.68 13.12 6.44
N ALA A 97 -3.39 11.82 6.53
CA ALA A 97 -2.81 11.22 7.73
C ALA A 97 -1.39 11.71 8.03
N GLN A 98 -0.69 12.35 7.08
CA GLN A 98 0.66 12.92 7.22
C GLN A 98 1.62 11.98 7.96
N LEU A 99 1.69 10.74 7.49
CA LEU A 99 2.43 9.67 8.15
C LEU A 99 3.93 10.07 8.24
N SER A 100 4.44 10.06 9.46
CA SER A 100 5.83 10.36 9.76
C SER A 100 6.35 9.47 10.87
N VAL A 101 7.49 8.84 10.62
CA VAL A 101 8.15 7.88 11.53
C VAL A 101 9.64 8.18 11.65
N SER A 102 10.30 7.66 12.69
CA SER A 102 11.75 7.64 12.82
C SER A 102 12.37 6.58 11.90
N GLU A 103 13.71 6.56 11.84
CA GLU A 103 14.44 5.53 11.10
C GLU A 103 14.25 4.15 11.74
N GLU A 104 14.29 4.09 13.07
CA GLU A 104 14.11 2.87 13.86
C GLU A 104 12.71 2.28 13.69
N GLU A 105 11.67 3.12 13.79
CA GLU A 105 10.27 2.74 13.57
C GLU A 105 10.05 2.17 12.15
N LEU A 106 10.67 2.78 11.14
CA LEU A 106 10.59 2.31 9.76
C LEU A 106 11.30 0.96 9.57
N GLN A 107 12.49 0.79 10.14
CA GLN A 107 13.25 -0.46 10.06
C GLN A 107 12.56 -1.60 10.80
N GLU A 108 11.93 -1.32 11.95
CA GLU A 108 11.12 -2.28 12.67
C GLU A 108 9.93 -2.76 11.82
N PHE A 109 9.16 -1.82 11.26
CA PHE A 109 8.07 -2.14 10.35
C PHE A 109 8.52 -3.02 9.18
N ILE A 110 9.62 -2.66 8.50
CA ILE A 110 10.15 -3.44 7.37
C ILE A 110 10.56 -4.85 7.81
N ARG A 111 11.26 -4.97 8.94
CA ARG A 111 11.70 -6.25 9.50
C ARG A 111 10.52 -7.15 9.84
N GLU A 112 9.43 -6.61 10.37
CA GLU A 112 8.21 -7.36 10.66
C GLU A 112 7.48 -7.76 9.39
N LEU A 113 7.42 -6.88 8.39
CA LEU A 113 6.79 -7.14 7.10
C LEU A 113 7.48 -8.29 6.31
N GLU A 114 8.79 -8.46 6.51
CA GLU A 114 9.58 -9.53 5.88
C GLU A 114 9.43 -10.89 6.59
N GLN A 115 8.88 -10.93 7.81
CA GLN A 115 8.65 -12.19 8.49
C GLN A 115 7.50 -12.94 7.82
N PRO A 116 7.66 -14.24 7.48
CA PRO A 116 6.55 -15.04 7.02
C PRO A 116 5.49 -15.09 8.12
N ASP A 117 4.23 -14.85 7.77
CA ASP A 117 3.08 -15.09 8.64
C ASP A 117 3.21 -16.52 9.21
N LYS A 118 3.49 -16.64 10.51
CA LYS A 118 3.64 -17.93 11.21
C LYS A 118 2.32 -18.74 11.28
N THR A 119 1.29 -18.34 10.55
CA THR A 119 -0.08 -18.86 10.67
C THR A 119 -0.48 -19.80 9.54
N ALA A 120 0.45 -20.20 8.65
CA ALA A 120 0.16 -21.07 7.50
C ALA A 120 0.90 -22.42 7.50
N GLU A 121 1.37 -22.92 8.65
CA GLU A 121 1.99 -24.27 8.75
C GLU A 121 1.14 -25.28 9.53
N GLY A 122 -0.16 -25.01 9.76
CA GLY A 122 -0.98 -25.77 10.70
C GLY A 122 -2.10 -26.67 10.17
N GLU A 123 -2.42 -26.72 8.87
CA GLU A 123 -3.62 -27.44 8.39
C GLU A 123 -3.43 -28.40 7.20
N GLU A 124 -2.21 -28.81 6.87
CA GLU A 124 -1.98 -29.89 5.91
C GLU A 124 -1.25 -31.10 6.53
N ARG A 125 -1.70 -31.56 7.69
CA ARG A 125 -1.47 -32.95 8.14
C ARG A 125 -2.59 -33.42 9.06
N GLU A 126 -3.68 -33.88 8.47
CA GLU A 126 -4.26 -35.16 8.88
C GLU A 126 -5.03 -35.77 7.70
N ALA A 127 -4.78 -37.05 7.51
CA ALA A 127 -5.10 -37.87 6.34
C ALA A 127 -6.52 -38.42 6.37
#